data_AF-A0A6P7R488-F1
#
_entry.id   AF-A0A6P7R488-F1
#
_cell.length_a   1.000
_cell.length_b   1.000
_cell.length_c   1.000
_cell.angle_alpha   90.00
_cell.angle_beta   90.00
_cell.angle_gamma   90.00
#
_symmetry.space_group_name_H-M   'P 1'
#
loop_
_entity.id
_entity.type
_entity.pdbx_description
1 polymer ?
#
loop_
_entity_poly.entity_id
_entity_poly.type
_entity_poly.pdbx_seq_one_letter_code
_entity_poly.pdbx_strand_id
1 'polypeptide(L)'
;MSSPKGRGLMQGEGPQLPESSAPLSPPRPRWPGVSTGISAFLKNAWAKEPVLVVSFSVWGLAIIMPMISPYTKYASMINKATPYNYPVPVRDDGNMPDVPSHPQDPLGPSLEWLKNL
;
A
#
# COMPACT_ATOMS: atom_id res chain seq x y z
N MET A 1 -78.01 -0.15 53.65
CA MET A 1 -77.02 0.55 52.81
C MET A 1 -77.70 0.87 51.47
N SER A 2 -78.35 2.01 51.30
CA SER A 2 -77.83 3.36 50.96
C SER A 2 -77.00 3.41 49.67
N SER A 3 -77.59 4.06 48.65
CA SER A 3 -76.93 4.64 47.47
C SER A 3 -76.06 5.86 47.87
N PRO A 4 -75.14 6.38 47.03
CA PRO A 4 -75.47 7.36 45.96
C PRO A 4 -74.64 7.18 44.66
N LYS A 5 -75.16 7.40 43.44
CA LYS A 5 -75.40 8.66 42.67
C LYS A 5 -74.16 9.40 42.16
N GLY A 6 -74.00 9.36 40.83
CA GLY A 6 -73.49 10.49 40.00
C GLY A 6 -72.06 10.32 39.47
N ARG A 7 -71.62 10.97 38.39
CA ARG A 7 -72.21 11.98 37.49
C ARG A 7 -71.11 12.34 36.47
N GLY A 8 -71.42 12.35 35.17
CA GLY A 8 -70.62 13.04 34.14
C GLY A 8 -69.21 12.46 33.89
N LEU A 9 -68.49 12.76 32.82
CA LEU A 9 -68.65 13.78 31.80
C LEU A 9 -68.08 13.21 30.49
N MET A 10 -68.84 13.40 29.41
CA MET A 10 -68.30 13.46 28.05
C MET A 10 -67.26 14.59 28.05
N GLN A 11 -65.98 14.24 28.15
CA GLN A 11 -64.87 15.17 28.02
C GLN A 11 -64.30 14.99 26.62
N GLY A 12 -64.56 15.98 25.76
CA GLY A 12 -64.14 15.97 24.37
C GLY A 12 -62.63 15.88 24.20
N GLU A 13 -62.20 14.93 23.38
CA GLU A 13 -60.97 15.09 22.61
C GLU A 13 -61.32 16.00 21.41
N GLY A 14 -60.54 17.08 21.27
CA GLY A 14 -60.66 18.04 20.19
C GLY A 14 -60.41 17.42 18.81
N PRO A 15 -60.51 18.22 17.73
CA PRO A 15 -60.19 17.74 16.39
C PRO A 15 -58.76 17.20 16.37
N GLN A 16 -58.62 15.89 16.19
CA GLN A 16 -57.36 15.25 15.81
C GLN A 16 -56.91 15.92 14.51
N LEU A 17 -55.97 16.85 14.61
CA LEU A 17 -55.26 17.43 13.48
C LEU A 17 -54.60 16.27 12.73
N PRO A 18 -54.67 16.21 11.39
CA PRO A 18 -54.06 15.12 10.66
C PRO A 18 -52.56 15.10 10.98
N GLU A 19 -52.05 13.95 11.44
CA GLU A 19 -50.63 13.73 11.57
C GLU A 19 -49.95 14.19 10.28
N SER A 20 -49.16 15.25 10.45
CA SER A 20 -48.30 15.83 9.43
C SER A 20 -47.48 14.72 8.80
N SER A 21 -47.93 14.27 7.64
CA SER A 21 -47.29 13.23 6.85
C SER A 21 -46.06 13.86 6.21
N ALA A 22 -44.98 13.97 6.99
CA ALA A 22 -43.67 14.25 6.44
C ALA A 22 -43.34 13.09 5.47
N PRO A 23 -43.08 13.35 4.17
CA PRO A 23 -42.71 12.28 3.27
C PRO A 23 -41.37 11.71 3.76
N LEU A 24 -41.35 10.39 4.00
CA LEU A 24 -40.13 9.61 4.15
C LEU A 24 -39.14 10.09 3.09
N SER A 25 -38.01 10.65 3.52
CA SER A 25 -36.95 11.08 2.63
C SER A 25 -36.59 9.92 1.68
N PRO A 26 -36.40 10.17 0.36
CA PRO A 26 -36.04 9.08 -0.55
C PRO A 26 -34.73 8.43 -0.08
N PRO A 27 -34.56 7.11 -0.25
CA PRO A 27 -33.32 6.43 0.10
C PRO A 27 -32.17 7.13 -0.61
N ARG A 28 -31.19 7.60 0.15
CA ARG A 28 -30.00 8.26 -0.42
C ARG A 28 -29.36 7.33 -1.46
N PRO A 29 -28.98 7.83 -2.65
CA PRO A 29 -28.31 7.01 -3.65
C PRO A 29 -27.06 6.40 -3.02
N ARG A 30 -27.07 5.07 -2.88
CA ARG A 30 -25.90 4.32 -2.42
C ARG A 30 -24.94 4.25 -3.61
N TRP A 31 -24.16 5.32 -3.77
CA TRP A 31 -23.05 5.33 -4.72
C TRP A 31 -22.16 4.13 -4.40
N PRO A 32 -21.94 3.20 -5.33
CA PRO A 32 -21.00 2.12 -5.11
C PRO A 32 -19.65 2.76 -4.81
N GLY A 33 -19.06 2.41 -3.67
CA GLY A 33 -17.72 2.87 -3.32
C GLY A 33 -16.74 2.49 -4.43
N VAL A 34 -15.73 3.34 -4.65
CA VAL A 34 -14.71 3.17 -5.71
C VAL A 34 -14.08 1.76 -5.69
N SER A 35 -13.97 1.14 -4.51
CA SER A 35 -13.48 -0.23 -4.31
C SER A 35 -14.32 -1.32 -5.00
N THR A 36 -15.64 -1.14 -5.08
CA THR A 36 -16.53 -2.08 -5.77
C THR A 36 -16.39 -2.00 -7.28
N GLY A 37 -16.09 -0.81 -7.83
CA GLY A 37 -15.88 -0.60 -9.26
C GLY A 37 -14.57 -1.21 -9.77
N ILE A 38 -13.45 -0.99 -9.07
CA ILE A 38 -12.12 -1.49 -9.48
C ILE A 38 -12.08 -3.02 -9.45
N SER A 39 -12.64 -3.64 -8.41
CA SER A 39 -12.67 -5.11 -8.29
C SER A 39 -13.54 -5.79 -9.35
N ALA A 40 -14.67 -5.19 -9.72
CA ALA A 40 -15.51 -5.68 -10.81
C ALA A 40 -14.82 -5.54 -12.18
N PHE A 41 -14.15 -4.40 -12.43
CA PHE A 41 -13.38 -4.18 -13.65
C PHE A 41 -12.23 -5.17 -13.79
N LEU A 42 -11.44 -5.39 -12.73
CA LEU A 42 -10.29 -6.31 -12.78
C LEU A 42 -10.71 -7.75 -13.05
N LYS A 43 -11.81 -8.23 -12.44
CA LYS A 43 -12.39 -9.56 -12.73
C LYS A 43 -12.81 -9.68 -14.19
N ASN A 44 -13.46 -8.65 -14.73
CA ASN A 44 -13.90 -8.62 -16.12
C ASN A 44 -12.71 -8.54 -17.11
N ALA A 45 -11.69 -7.73 -16.82
CA ALA A 45 -10.48 -7.62 -17.62
C ALA A 45 -9.67 -8.92 -17.62
N TRP A 46 -9.59 -9.60 -16.48
CA TRP A 46 -8.90 -10.89 -16.38
C TRP A 46 -9.63 -12.01 -17.15
N ALA A 47 -10.97 -11.97 -17.19
CA ALA A 47 -11.75 -12.94 -17.97
C ALA A 47 -11.69 -12.72 -19.48
N LYS A 48 -11.57 -11.46 -19.93
CA LYS A 48 -11.58 -11.10 -21.37
C LYS A 48 -10.18 -11.06 -21.98
N GLU A 49 -9.23 -10.43 -21.30
CA GLU A 49 -7.89 -10.15 -21.83
C GLU A 49 -6.83 -10.47 -20.77
N PRO A 50 -6.71 -11.76 -20.36
CA PRO A 50 -5.79 -12.17 -19.30
C PRO A 50 -4.33 -11.84 -19.63
N VAL A 51 -3.95 -11.90 -20.91
CA VAL A 51 -2.60 -11.60 -21.37
C VAL A 51 -2.22 -10.15 -21.06
N LEU A 52 -3.13 -9.19 -21.31
CA LEU A 52 -2.87 -7.79 -21.03
C LEU A 52 -2.79 -7.54 -19.52
N VAL A 53 -3.71 -8.10 -18.73
CA VAL A 53 -3.69 -7.96 -17.26
C VAL A 53 -2.37 -8.48 -16.66
N VAL A 54 -1.89 -9.64 -17.12
CA VAL A 54 -0.61 -10.19 -16.66
C VAL A 54 0.57 -9.36 -17.14
N SER A 55 0.56 -8.86 -18.38
CA SER A 55 1.66 -8.04 -18.90
C SER A 55 1.84 -6.76 -18.09
N PHE A 56 0.77 -6.04 -17.78
CA PHE A 56 0.82 -4.82 -16.97
C PHE A 56 1.17 -5.10 -15.52
N SER A 57 0.73 -6.24 -14.96
CA SER A 57 1.10 -6.60 -13.58
C SER A 57 2.58 -6.95 -13.47
N VAL A 58 3.14 -7.73 -14.40
CA VAL A 58 4.58 -8.05 -14.43
C VAL A 58 5.40 -6.79 -14.68
N TRP A 59 4.98 -5.93 -15.62
CA TRP A 59 5.66 -4.66 -15.89
C TRP A 59 5.65 -3.74 -14.66
N GLY A 60 4.50 -3.59 -14.00
CA GLY A 60 4.38 -2.80 -12.77
C GLY A 60 5.25 -3.35 -11.64
N LEU A 61 5.24 -4.68 -11.44
CA LEU A 61 6.07 -5.33 -10.44
C LEU A 61 7.56 -5.15 -10.74
N ALA A 62 7.97 -5.27 -12.00
CA ALA A 62 9.37 -5.12 -12.41
C ALA A 62 9.92 -3.72 -12.15
N ILE A 63 9.08 -2.68 -12.18
CA ILE A 63 9.48 -1.30 -11.84
C ILE A 63 9.53 -1.11 -10.33
N ILE A 64 8.52 -1.61 -9.61
CA ILE A 64 8.37 -1.37 -8.17
C ILE A 64 9.35 -2.21 -7.35
N MET A 65 9.57 -3.48 -7.74
CA MET A 65 10.35 -4.45 -6.98
C MET A 65 11.81 -4.00 -6.74
N PRO A 66 12.54 -3.45 -7.72
CA PRO A 66 13.90 -2.95 -7.50
C PRO A 66 13.99 -1.79 -6.50
N MET A 67 12.96 -0.95 -6.41
CA MET A 67 12.95 0.20 -5.50
C MET A 67 12.73 -0.18 -4.03
N ILE A 68 11.99 -1.27 -3.80
CA ILE A 68 11.67 -1.74 -2.44
C ILE A 68 12.68 -2.80 -1.97
N SER A 69 13.31 -3.53 -2.90
CA SER A 69 14.20 -4.63 -2.54
C SER A 69 15.51 -4.14 -1.92
N PRO A 70 15.88 -4.60 -0.71
CA PRO A 70 17.18 -4.29 -0.12
C PRO A 70 18.35 -4.97 -0.87
N TYR A 71 18.05 -5.94 -1.74
CA TYR A 71 19.06 -6.73 -2.45
C TYR A 71 19.61 -6.06 -3.70
N THR A 72 18.94 -5.04 -4.25
CA THR A 72 19.44 -4.31 -5.44
C THR A 72 20.78 -3.62 -5.17
N LYS A 73 21.04 -3.24 -3.92
CA LYS A 73 22.33 -2.71 -3.49
C LYS A 73 23.47 -3.71 -3.71
N TYR A 74 23.28 -4.99 -3.37
CA TYR A 74 24.32 -6.01 -3.53
C TYR A 74 24.66 -6.25 -4.99
N ALA A 75 23.68 -6.23 -5.90
CA ALA A 75 23.94 -6.32 -7.33
C ALA A 75 24.88 -5.20 -7.83
N SER A 76 24.66 -3.96 -7.37
CA SER A 76 25.57 -2.84 -7.68
C SER A 76 26.95 -3.02 -7.06
N MET A 77 27.03 -3.49 -5.81
CA MET A 77 28.30 -3.74 -5.11
C MET A 77 29.12 -4.84 -5.79
N ILE A 78 28.49 -5.93 -6.26
CA ILE A 78 29.16 -7.03 -6.99
C ILE A 78 29.76 -6.51 -8.31
N ASN A 79 29.00 -5.70 -9.05
CA ASN A 79 29.47 -5.14 -10.31
C ASN A 79 30.66 -4.18 -10.13
N LYS A 80 30.75 -3.49 -8.99
CA LYS A 80 31.91 -2.64 -8.67
C LYS A 80 33.11 -3.43 -8.16
N ALA A 81 32.85 -4.51 -7.43
CA ALA A 81 33.88 -5.37 -6.85
C ALA A 81 34.56 -6.29 -7.86
N THR A 82 34.03 -6.43 -9.07
CA THR A 82 34.59 -7.28 -10.13
C THR A 82 35.65 -6.52 -10.94
N PRO A 83 36.95 -6.86 -10.79
CA PRO A 83 38.01 -6.13 -11.47
C PRO A 83 38.15 -6.62 -12.91
N TYR A 84 37.58 -5.88 -13.87
CA TYR A 84 37.78 -6.15 -15.29
C TYR A 84 39.09 -5.58 -15.83
N ASN A 85 39.58 -4.50 -15.21
CA ASN A 85 40.86 -3.88 -15.52
C ASN A 85 41.87 -4.21 -14.43
N TYR A 86 43.15 -4.31 -14.81
CA TYR A 86 44.21 -4.49 -13.84
C TYR A 86 44.32 -3.26 -12.92
N PRO A 87 44.22 -3.41 -11.59
CA PRO A 87 44.32 -2.28 -10.67
C PRO A 87 45.77 -1.81 -10.62
N VAL A 88 46.03 -0.60 -11.15
CA VAL A 88 47.35 0.02 -11.16
C VAL A 88 47.66 0.57 -9.77
N PRO A 89 48.75 0.15 -9.11
CA PRO A 89 49.14 0.69 -7.81
C PRO A 89 49.38 2.19 -7.84
N VAL A 90 48.96 2.89 -6.79
CA VAL A 90 49.22 4.32 -6.62
C VAL A 90 50.65 4.50 -6.12
N ARG A 91 51.31 5.57 -6.57
CA ARG A 91 52.65 5.92 -6.09
C ARG A 91 52.54 6.52 -4.69
N ASP A 92 53.34 5.99 -3.76
CA ASP A 92 53.41 6.48 -2.39
C ASP A 92 54.05 7.86 -2.28
N ASP A 93 53.34 8.79 -1.63
CA ASP A 93 53.79 10.14 -1.28
C ASP A 93 54.11 10.31 0.22
N GLY A 94 53.93 9.24 1.02
CA GLY A 94 54.15 9.22 2.46
C GLY A 94 52.95 9.67 3.31
N ASN A 95 51.81 10.05 2.71
CA ASN A 95 50.62 10.52 3.43
C ASN A 95 49.31 9.93 2.86
N MET A 96 49.27 8.62 2.64
CA MET A 96 48.09 7.89 2.16
C MET A 96 47.69 6.76 3.13
N PRO A 97 47.07 7.10 4.29
CA PRO A 97 46.72 6.12 5.32
C PRO A 97 45.54 5.21 4.94
N ASP A 98 44.85 5.46 3.83
CA ASP A 98 43.71 4.70 3.32
C ASP A 98 44.07 3.70 2.22
N VAL A 99 45.27 3.82 1.62
CA VAL A 99 45.75 2.95 0.55
C VAL A 99 46.54 1.77 1.14
N PRO A 100 46.15 0.51 0.91
CA PRO A 100 46.91 -0.64 1.39
C PRO A 100 48.24 -0.76 0.66
N SER A 101 49.28 -1.19 1.38
CA SER A 101 50.60 -1.46 0.80
C SER A 101 50.66 -2.85 0.16
N HIS A 102 49.83 -3.78 0.63
CA HIS A 102 49.76 -5.16 0.16
C HIS A 102 48.31 -5.67 0.11
N PRO A 103 47.95 -6.59 -0.81
CA PRO A 103 46.57 -7.10 -0.92
C PRO A 103 46.01 -7.83 0.30
N GLN A 104 46.88 -8.29 1.21
CA GLN A 104 46.49 -8.97 2.45
C GLN A 104 46.42 -8.04 3.66
N ASP A 105 46.70 -6.74 3.47
CA ASP A 105 46.55 -5.78 4.54
C ASP A 105 45.07 -5.67 4.95
N PRO A 106 44.76 -5.43 6.23
CA PRO A 106 43.39 -5.22 6.67
C PRO A 106 42.78 -3.92 6.14
N LEU A 107 43.60 -3.05 5.55
CA LEU A 107 43.15 -1.83 4.90
C LEU A 107 42.61 -2.13 3.50
N GLY A 108 41.48 -1.50 3.17
CA GLY A 108 40.83 -1.59 1.86
C GLY A 108 39.46 -2.27 1.89
N PRO A 109 38.74 -2.24 0.77
CA PRO A 109 37.41 -2.82 0.67
C PRO A 109 37.49 -4.36 0.67
N SER A 110 36.98 -4.99 1.73
CA SER A 110 36.91 -6.45 1.84
C SER A 110 35.64 -7.02 1.18
N LEU A 111 35.72 -8.28 0.73
CA LEU A 111 34.62 -9.02 0.12
C LEU A 111 33.92 -9.97 1.10
N GLU A 112 34.09 -9.78 2.42
CA GLU A 112 33.47 -10.64 3.42
C GLU A 112 31.94 -10.61 3.36
N TRP A 113 31.33 -9.46 3.04
CA TRP A 113 29.89 -9.35 2.83
C TRP A 113 29.41 -10.20 1.65
N LEU A 114 30.23 -10.40 0.61
CA LEU A 114 29.91 -11.20 -0.57
C LEU A 114 30.10 -12.69 -0.28
N LYS A 115 31.09 -13.06 0.53
CA LYS A 115 31.31 -14.44 0.97
C LYS A 115 30.20 -14.97 1.88
N ASN A 116 29.58 -14.07 2.66
CA ASN A 116 28.53 -14.37 3.62
C ASN A 116 27.11 -14.03 3.10
N LEU A 117 26.98 -13.68 1.82
CA LEU A 117 25.71 -13.38 1.17
C LEU A 117 24.92 -14.67 0.90
#